data_AF-A0A372UDR1-F1
#
_entry.id   AF-A0A372UDR1-F1
#
_cell.length_a   1.000
_cell.length_b   1.000
_cell.length_c   1.000
_cell.angle_alpha   90.00
_cell.angle_beta   90.00
_cell.angle_gamma   90.00
#
_symmetry.space_group_name_H-M   'P 1'
#
loop_
_entity.id
_entity.type
_entity.pdbx_description
1 polymer ?
#
loop_
_entity_poly.entity_id
_entity_poly.type
_entity_poly.pdbx_seq_one_letter_code
_entity_poly.pdbx_strand_id
1 'polypeptide(L)'
;MLNILLSVTATVLFVLLCVIYPLGILRFSEKSKEKQRKSVDCFLRKIHKKMGVWIIVVSLLHGIVEIKAGNLDGMFSGKICFLLLILLWLSYGLKRVLKEKWMIVHRILAVLTVIAVIVHVGGM
;
A
#
# COMPACT_ATOMS: atom_id res chain seq x y z
N MET A 1 -11.35 7.43 -19.79
CA MET A 1 -11.36 8.26 -18.56
C MET A 1 -11.40 7.43 -17.27
N LEU A 2 -12.24 6.40 -17.17
CA LEU A 2 -12.34 5.56 -15.96
C LEU A 2 -11.00 4.91 -15.56
N ASN A 3 -10.23 4.41 -16.53
CA ASN A 3 -8.92 3.78 -16.32
C ASN A 3 -7.91 4.72 -15.65
N ILE A 4 -7.77 5.93 -16.21
CA ILE A 4 -6.90 6.98 -15.69
C ILE A 4 -7.32 7.35 -14.27
N LEU A 5 -8.62 7.51 -14.03
CA LEU A 5 -9.15 7.81 -12.69
C LEU A 5 -8.79 6.69 -11.69
N LEU A 6 -8.97 5.42 -12.05
CA LEU A 6 -8.64 4.29 -11.19
C LEU A 6 -7.13 4.20 -10.92
N SER A 7 -6.29 4.40 -11.95
CA SER A 7 -4.83 4.39 -11.84
C SER A 7 -4.31 5.53 -10.96
N VAL A 8 -4.77 6.77 -11.17
CA VAL A 8 -4.44 7.92 -10.33
C VAL A 8 -4.90 7.69 -8.90
N THR A 9 -6.12 7.17 -8.70
CA THR A 9 -6.65 6.86 -7.37
C THR A 9 -5.79 5.81 -6.66
N ALA A 10 -5.42 4.72 -7.35
CA ALA A 10 -4.55 3.67 -6.81
C ALA A 10 -3.17 4.24 -6.40
N THR A 11 -2.60 5.08 -7.25
CA THR A 11 -1.28 5.70 -7.03
C THR A 11 -1.31 6.66 -5.84
N VAL A 12 -2.32 7.53 -5.75
CA VAL A 12 -2.49 8.45 -4.62
C VAL A 12 -2.70 7.68 -3.31
N LEU A 13 -3.54 6.64 -3.33
CA LEU A 13 -3.74 5.77 -2.16
C LEU A 13 -2.43 5.09 -1.75
N PHE A 14 -1.62 4.64 -2.70
CA PHE A 14 -0.33 4.00 -2.44
C PHE A 14 0.67 4.97 -1.80
N VAL A 15 0.82 6.17 -2.37
CA VAL A 15 1.72 7.20 -1.84
C VAL A 15 1.31 7.58 -0.42
N LEU A 16 0.01 7.80 -0.18
CA LEU A 16 -0.49 8.07 1.16
C LEU A 16 -0.20 6.90 2.12
N LEU A 17 -0.34 5.65 1.68
CA LEU A 17 -0.04 4.45 2.48
C LEU A 17 1.43 4.44 2.94
N CYS A 18 2.35 4.80 2.04
CA CYS A 18 3.79 4.88 2.30
C CYS A 18 4.18 6.03 3.24
N VAL A 19 3.50 7.18 3.12
CA VAL A 19 3.85 8.40 3.85
C VAL A 19 3.30 8.44 5.28
N ILE A 20 2.18 7.74 5.57
CA ILE A 20 1.53 7.77 6.89
C ILE A 20 2.49 7.43 8.05
N TYR A 21 3.39 6.47 7.87
CA TYR A 21 4.31 6.03 8.93
C TYR A 21 5.49 6.98 9.19
N PRO A 22 6.24 7.46 8.17
CA PRO A 22 7.26 8.48 8.38
C PRO A 22 6.67 9.80 8.89
N LEU A 23 5.47 10.19 8.47
CA LEU A 23 4.81 11.41 8.99
C LEU A 23 4.52 11.32 10.50
N GLY A 24 4.12 10.15 10.99
CA GLY A 24 3.87 9.91 12.42
C GLY A 24 5.13 10.04 13.27
N ILE A 25 6.28 9.64 12.72
CA ILE A 25 7.59 9.72 13.40
C ILE A 25 8.07 11.18 13.47
N LEU A 26 7.95 11.93 12.38
CA LEU A 26 8.45 13.33 12.31
C LEU A 26 7.64 14.31 13.16
N ARG A 27 6.33 14.07 13.34
CA ARG A 27 5.42 15.03 13.98
C ARG A 27 5.46 15.03 15.52
N PHE A 28 6.04 14.00 16.14
CA PHE A 28 6.03 13.81 17.59
C PHE A 28 7.41 13.46 18.16
N SER A 29 8.41 14.30 17.85
CA SER A 29 9.76 14.20 18.43
C SER A 29 9.80 14.56 19.93
N GLU A 30 8.86 15.40 20.40
CA GLU A 30 8.82 15.85 21.79
C GLU A 30 8.22 14.82 22.77
N LYS A 31 8.95 14.55 23.85
CA LYS A 31 8.60 13.62 24.94
C LYS A 31 7.32 14.03 25.71
N SER A 32 6.92 15.30 25.68
CA SER A 32 5.80 15.86 26.46
C SER A 32 4.41 15.46 25.94
N LYS A 33 4.30 14.92 24.72
CA LYS A 33 3.02 14.62 24.05
C LYS A 33 2.72 13.13 23.88
N GLU A 34 3.27 12.27 24.75
CA GLU A 34 3.16 10.80 24.62
C GLU A 34 1.71 10.28 24.48
N LYS A 35 0.77 10.82 25.28
CA LYS A 35 -0.66 10.43 25.21
C LYS A 35 -1.30 10.83 23.87
N GLN A 36 -0.96 12.01 23.36
CA GLN A 36 -1.46 12.50 22.07
C GLN A 36 -0.84 11.71 20.91
N ARG A 37 0.46 11.39 20.98
CA ARG A 37 1.17 10.53 20.04
C ARG A 37 0.53 9.14 19.94
N LYS A 38 0.25 8.48 21.08
CA LYS A 38 -0.42 7.17 21.10
C LYS A 38 -1.80 7.21 20.44
N SER A 39 -2.57 8.28 20.66
CA SER A 39 -3.88 8.47 20.03
C SER A 39 -3.76 8.62 18.51
N VAL A 40 -2.84 9.47 18.03
CA VAL A 40 -2.60 9.69 16.61
C VAL A 40 -2.07 8.43 15.93
N ASP A 41 -1.12 7.72 16.55
CA ASP A 41 -0.59 6.45 16.02
C ASP A 41 -1.71 5.39 15.90
N CYS A 42 -2.62 5.32 16.86
CA CYS A 42 -3.77 4.42 16.80
C CYS A 42 -4.70 4.78 15.63
N PHE A 43 -4.97 6.07 15.45
CA PHE A 43 -5.79 6.58 14.35
C PHE A 43 -5.15 6.32 12.97
N LEU A 44 -3.87 6.65 12.81
CA LEU A 44 -3.10 6.41 11.59
C LEU A 44 -3.05 4.91 11.23
N ARG A 45 -2.88 4.03 12.23
CA ARG A 45 -2.96 2.57 12.02
C ARG A 45 -4.34 2.09 11.56
N LYS A 46 -5.42 2.69 12.08
CA LYS A 46 -6.79 2.34 11.63
C LYS A 46 -7.01 2.77 10.19
N ILE A 47 -6.59 3.98 9.82
CA ILE A 47 -6.68 4.50 8.45
C ILE A 47 -5.84 3.67 7.50
N HIS A 48 -4.57 3.41 7.83
CA HIS A 48 -3.65 2.62 7.01
C HIS A 48 -4.24 1.25 6.65
N LYS A 49 -4.87 0.56 7.60
CA LYS A 49 -5.53 -0.73 7.31
C LYS A 49 -6.70 -0.59 6.34
N LYS A 50 -7.57 0.40 6.55
CA LYS A 50 -8.71 0.65 5.65
C LYS A 50 -8.24 0.99 4.24
N MET A 51 -7.23 1.86 4.14
CA MET A 51 -6.60 2.21 2.87
C MET A 51 -5.95 1.02 2.17
N GLY A 52 -5.28 0.14 2.92
CA GLY A 52 -4.70 -1.10 2.40
C GLY A 52 -5.72 -2.05 1.78
N VAL A 53 -6.98 -2.05 2.26
CA VAL A 53 -8.07 -2.80 1.62
C VAL A 53 -8.57 -2.08 0.37
N TRP A 54 -8.75 -0.75 0.46
CA TRP A 54 -9.21 0.06 -0.68
C TRP A 54 -8.26 -0.01 -1.88
N ILE A 55 -6.94 0.03 -1.66
CA ILE A 55 -5.97 -0.06 -2.76
C ILE A 55 -6.08 -1.40 -3.48
N ILE A 56 -6.29 -2.52 -2.78
CA ILE A 56 -6.49 -3.83 -3.43
C ILE A 56 -7.72 -3.81 -4.33
N VAL A 57 -8.85 -3.26 -3.84
CA VAL A 57 -10.08 -3.18 -4.61
C VAL A 57 -9.89 -2.30 -5.86
N VAL A 58 -9.30 -1.11 -5.70
CA VAL A 58 -9.09 -0.16 -6.82
C VAL A 58 -8.08 -0.71 -7.83
N SER A 59 -6.98 -1.33 -7.38
CA SER A 59 -5.99 -1.95 -8.27
C SER A 59 -6.56 -3.15 -9.03
N LEU A 60 -7.43 -3.95 -8.41
CA LEU A 60 -8.13 -5.04 -9.10
C LEU A 60 -9.07 -4.50 -10.18
N LEU A 61 -9.87 -3.48 -9.83
CA LEU A 61 -10.77 -2.83 -10.78
C LEU A 61 -9.98 -2.22 -11.95
N HIS A 62 -8.87 -1.52 -11.68
CA HIS A 62 -7.99 -0.99 -12.70
C HIS A 62 -7.55 -2.10 -13.68
N GLY A 63 -7.01 -3.21 -13.18
CA GLY A 63 -6.60 -4.34 -14.02
C GLY A 63 -7.74 -4.93 -14.86
N ILE A 64 -8.94 -5.09 -14.29
CA ILE A 64 -10.11 -5.60 -15.02
C ILE A 64 -10.51 -4.66 -16.15
N VAL A 65 -10.49 -3.34 -15.92
CA VAL A 65 -10.89 -2.37 -16.95
C VAL A 65 -9.81 -2.26 -18.03
N GLU A 66 -8.51 -2.35 -17.70
CA GLU A 66 -7.44 -2.43 -18.72
C GLU A 66 -7.58 -3.67 -19.61
N ILE A 67 -7.84 -4.85 -19.02
CA ILE A 67 -8.09 -6.09 -19.79
C ILE A 67 -9.28 -5.92 -20.73
N LYS A 68 -10.39 -5.35 -20.24
CA LYS A 68 -11.58 -5.10 -21.06
C LYS A 68 -11.34 -4.08 -22.18
N ALA A 69 -10.45 -3.12 -21.96
CA ALA A 69 -10.05 -2.14 -22.97
C ALA A 69 -9.06 -2.72 -24.01
N GLY A 70 -8.61 -3.97 -23.84
CA GLY A 70 -7.60 -4.59 -24.69
C GLY A 70 -6.18 -4.06 -24.47
N ASN A 71 -5.97 -3.27 -23.41
CA ASN A 71 -4.66 -2.73 -23.07
C ASN A 71 -3.91 -3.76 -22.21
N LEU A 72 -2.96 -4.45 -22.84
CA LEU A 72 -2.15 -5.49 -22.19
C LEU A 72 -0.74 -5.01 -21.87
N ASP A 73 -0.41 -3.77 -22.22
CA ASP A 73 0.87 -3.16 -21.88
C ASP A 73 0.98 -3.02 -20.36
N GLY A 74 2.13 -3.45 -19.81
CA GLY A 74 2.32 -3.48 -18.36
C GLY A 74 1.51 -4.56 -17.61
N MET A 75 0.76 -5.45 -18.27
CA MET A 75 -0.04 -6.49 -17.59
C MET A 75 0.83 -7.42 -16.71
N PHE A 76 2.03 -7.76 -17.17
CA PHE A 76 2.94 -8.61 -16.41
C PHE A 76 3.44 -7.91 -15.13
N SER A 77 3.93 -6.67 -15.24
CA SER A 77 4.36 -5.88 -14.09
C SER A 77 3.19 -5.52 -13.15
N GLY A 78 2.00 -5.30 -13.70
CA GLY A 78 0.77 -5.04 -12.94
C GLY A 78 0.32 -6.24 -12.10
N LYS A 79 0.40 -7.46 -12.65
CA LYS A 79 0.14 -8.70 -11.89
C LYS A 79 1.12 -8.88 -10.74
N ILE A 80 2.41 -8.58 -10.96
CA ILE A 80 3.44 -8.62 -9.90
C ILE A 80 3.10 -7.61 -8.79
N CYS A 81 2.76 -6.37 -9.15
CA CYS A 81 2.34 -5.34 -8.18
C CYS A 81 1.13 -5.80 -7.37
N PHE A 82 0.12 -6.33 -8.04
CA PHE A 82 -1.10 -6.81 -7.39
C PHE A 82 -0.83 -7.99 -6.44
N LEU A 83 0.00 -8.95 -6.85
CA LEU A 83 0.41 -10.06 -6.00
C LEU A 83 1.14 -9.57 -4.74
N LEU A 84 2.05 -8.61 -4.89
CA LEU A 84 2.77 -8.02 -3.76
C LEU A 84 1.83 -7.28 -2.80
N LEU A 85 0.83 -6.55 -3.30
CA LEU A 85 -0.21 -5.93 -2.47
C LEU A 85 -1.00 -6.96 -1.66
N ILE A 86 -1.38 -8.09 -2.29
CA ILE A 86 -2.05 -9.21 -1.61
C ILE A 86 -1.14 -9.82 -0.55
N LEU A 87 0.14 -10.05 -0.85
CA LEU A 87 1.11 -10.57 0.12
C LEU A 87 1.32 -9.63 1.31
N LEU A 88 1.33 -8.31 1.10
CA LEU A 88 1.36 -7.33 2.18
C LEU A 88 0.15 -7.46 3.09
N TRP A 89 -1.05 -7.56 2.51
CA TRP A 89 -2.27 -7.72 3.28
C TRP A 89 -2.31 -9.05 4.04
N LEU A 90 -1.89 -10.15 3.40
CA LEU A 90 -1.76 -11.47 4.03
C LEU A 90 -0.75 -11.47 5.16
N SER A 91 0.40 -10.79 5.00
CA SER A 91 1.40 -10.69 6.06
C SER A 91 0.78 -10.11 7.32
N TYR A 92 -0.09 -9.09 7.20
CA TYR A 92 -0.83 -8.53 8.34
C TYR A 92 -1.78 -9.54 9.00
N GLY A 93 -2.49 -10.35 8.21
CA GLY A 93 -3.34 -11.44 8.72
C GLY A 93 -2.53 -12.50 9.46
N LEU A 94 -1.35 -12.83 8.94
CA LEU A 94 -0.41 -13.81 9.48
C LEU A 94 0.46 -13.28 10.63
N LYS A 95 0.23 -12.04 11.11
CA LYS A 95 1.01 -11.45 12.21
C LYS A 95 1.07 -12.33 13.46
N ARG A 96 0.01 -13.10 13.74
CA ARG A 96 -0.04 -14.01 14.90
C ARG A 96 0.86 -15.22 14.73
N VAL A 97 1.06 -15.68 13.50
CA VAL A 97 1.91 -16.82 13.14
C VAL A 97 3.37 -16.40 13.08
N LEU A 98 3.65 -15.27 12.41
CA LEU A 98 5.01 -14.76 12.19
C LEU A 98 5.62 -14.05 13.41
N LYS A 99 4.80 -13.69 14.42
CA LYS A 99 5.21 -13.06 15.68
C LYS A 99 6.17 -11.88 15.44
N GLU A 100 7.36 -11.93 16.02
CA GLU A 100 8.37 -10.86 15.96
C GLU A 100 8.93 -10.64 14.55
N LYS A 101 9.00 -11.70 13.73
CA LYS A 101 9.50 -11.62 12.34
C LYS A 101 8.51 -10.93 11.41
N TRP A 102 7.23 -10.81 11.80
CA TRP A 102 6.18 -10.20 10.99
C TRP A 102 6.57 -8.80 10.49
N MET A 103 7.09 -7.95 11.38
CA MET A 103 7.45 -6.57 11.02
C MET A 103 8.57 -6.51 9.98
N ILE A 104 9.53 -7.45 10.03
CA ILE A 104 10.61 -7.54 9.05
C ILE A 104 10.04 -7.96 7.70
N VAL A 105 9.24 -9.02 7.67
CA VAL A 105 8.60 -9.52 6.45
C VAL A 105 7.70 -8.45 5.81
N HIS A 106 6.86 -7.79 6.61
CA HIS A 106 5.96 -6.74 6.12
C HIS A 106 6.72 -5.56 5.51
N ARG A 107 7.84 -5.15 6.13
CA ARG A 107 8.70 -4.07 5.61
C ARG A 107 9.40 -4.45 4.31
N ILE A 108 9.95 -5.67 4.24
CA ILE A 108 10.59 -6.16 3.00
C ILE A 108 9.55 -6.18 1.87
N LEU A 109 8.37 -6.75 2.11
CA LEU A 109 7.28 -6.76 1.14
C LEU A 109 6.86 -5.33 0.74
N ALA A 110 6.77 -4.40 1.69
CA ALA A 110 6.47 -2.99 1.41
C ALA A 110 7.50 -2.37 0.45
N VAL A 111 8.79 -2.54 0.71
CA VAL A 111 9.86 -2.01 -0.14
C VAL A 111 9.81 -2.63 -1.54
N LEU A 112 9.65 -3.95 -1.64
CA LEU A 112 9.50 -4.63 -2.93
C LEU A 112 8.29 -4.12 -3.71
N THR A 113 7.17 -3.85 -3.02
CA THR A 113 5.97 -3.30 -3.65
C THR A 113 6.18 -1.90 -4.16
N VAL A 114 6.90 -1.04 -3.41
CA VAL A 114 7.25 0.31 -3.87
C VAL A 114 8.09 0.25 -5.14
N ILE A 115 9.12 -0.60 -5.17
CA ILE A 115 9.96 -0.77 -6.35
C ILE A 115 9.12 -1.28 -7.53
N ALA A 116 8.32 -2.32 -7.33
CA ALA A 116 7.47 -2.88 -8.38
C ALA A 116 6.48 -1.85 -8.94
N VAL A 117 5.84 -1.04 -8.08
CA VAL A 117 4.91 0.02 -8.50
C VAL A 117 5.65 1.10 -9.29
N ILE A 118 6.85 1.52 -8.87
CA ILE A 118 7.66 2.48 -9.64
C ILE A 118 7.99 1.92 -11.03
N VAL A 119 8.38 0.65 -11.12
CA VAL A 119 8.68 -0.02 -12.40
C VAL A 119 7.43 -0.15 -13.26
N HIS A 120 6.28 -0.49 -12.66
CA HIS A 120 5.02 -0.59 -13.39
C HIS A 120 4.54 0.78 -13.90
N VAL A 121 4.66 1.84 -13.10
CA VAL A 121 4.23 3.18 -13.50
C VAL A 121 5.22 3.85 -14.46
N GLY A 122 6.53 3.67 -14.25
CA GLY A 122 7.58 4.34 -15.02
C GLY A 122 8.14 3.53 -16.21
N GLY A 123 7.84 2.24 -16.28
CA GLY A 123 8.20 1.35 -17.40
C GLY A 123 7.01 0.95 -18.28
N MET A 124 5.86 1.59 -18.07
CA MET A 124 4.73 1.61 -19.01
C MET A 124 4.91 2.71 -20.03
#